data_AF-A0A958DEP5-F1
#
_entry.id   AF-A0A958DEP5-F1
#
_cell.length_a   1.000
_cell.length_b   1.000
_cell.length_c   1.000
_cell.angle_alpha   90.00
_cell.angle_beta   90.00
_cell.angle_gamma   90.00
#
_symmetry.space_group_name_H-M   'P 1'
#
loop_
_entity.id
_entity.type
_entity.pdbx_description
1 polymer ?
#
loop_
_entity_poly.entity_id
_entity_poly.type
_entity_poly.pdbx_seq_one_letter_code
_entity_poly.pdbx_strand_id
1 'polypeptide(L)' 'MAPGHIIILNGTSSAGKSSLAKALQTQLPNPYLHLEIDTMVFALPKRYLNPPLWHE' A
#
# COMPACT_ATOMS: atom_id res chain seq x y z
N MET A 1 -13.67 -8.56 21.28
CA MET A 1 -13.43 -7.68 20.11
C MET A 1 -13.50 -8.55 18.86
N ALA A 2 -14.13 -8.08 17.79
CA ALA A 2 -14.10 -8.80 16.51
C ALA A 2 -12.70 -8.66 15.88
N PRO A 3 -12.22 -9.68 15.15
CA PRO A 3 -10.94 -9.59 14.44
C PRO A 3 -11.00 -8.53 13.33
N GLY A 4 -9.86 -7.90 13.04
CA GLY A 4 -9.72 -7.02 11.88
C GLY A 4 -9.68 -7.78 10.56
N HIS A 5 -9.98 -7.11 9.45
CA HIS A 5 -9.90 -7.67 8.11
C HIS A 5 -8.73 -7.07 7.33
N ILE A 6 -7.97 -7.91 6.64
CA ILE A 6 -6.85 -7.50 5.78
C ILE A 6 -7.07 -8.11 4.39
N ILE A 7 -6.98 -7.27 3.36
CA ILE A 7 -7.02 -7.68 1.96
C ILE A 7 -5.64 -7.43 1.37
N ILE A 8 -5.00 -8.48 0.83
CA ILE A 8 -3.67 -8.39 0.21
C ILE A 8 -3.85 -8.43 -1.31
N LEU A 9 -3.44 -7.35 -1.99
CA LEU A 9 -3.41 -7.29 -3.45
C LEU A 9 -1.98 -7.58 -3.95
N ASN A 10 -1.79 -8.74 -4.58
CA ASN A 10 -0.50 -9.15 -5.15
C ASN A 10 -0.57 -9.17 -6.69
N GLY A 11 0.47 -8.67 -7.34
CA GLY A 11 0.58 -8.60 -8.80
C GLY A 11 1.79 -7.78 -9.23
N THR A 12 2.21 -7.97 -10.49
CA THR A 12 3.35 -7.25 -11.09
C THR A 12 3.17 -5.73 -11.04
N SER A 13 4.26 -4.98 -11.25
CA SER A 13 4.17 -3.51 -11.41
C SER A 13 3.16 -3.17 -12.52
N SER A 14 2.34 -2.15 -12.29
CA SER A 14 1.26 -1.73 -13.19
C SER A 14 0.12 -2.73 -13.46
N ALA A 15 0.02 -3.84 -12.72
CA ALA A 15 -1.09 -4.80 -12.83
C ALA A 15 -2.48 -4.27 -12.40
N GLY A 16 -2.60 -2.97 -12.09
CA GLY A 16 -3.88 -2.35 -11.69
C GLY A 16 -4.25 -2.51 -10.21
N LYS A 17 -3.32 -2.90 -9.33
CA LYS A 17 -3.54 -3.06 -7.88
C LYS A 17 -4.16 -1.80 -7.23
N SER A 18 -3.59 -0.63 -7.51
CA SER A 18 -4.06 0.65 -6.97
C SER A 18 -5.48 0.99 -7.46
N SER A 19 -5.80 0.67 -8.72
CA SER A 19 -7.14 0.85 -9.29
C SER A 19 -8.15 -0.07 -8.62
N LEU A 20 -7.78 -1.34 -8.41
CA LEU A 20 -8.62 -2.31 -7.71
C LEU A 20 -8.83 -1.92 -6.24
N ALA A 21 -7.80 -1.46 -5.53
CA ALA A 21 -7.93 -0.99 -4.15
C ALA A 21 -8.93 0.17 -4.01
N LYS A 22 -8.86 1.16 -4.92
CA LYS A 22 -9.82 2.28 -4.95
C LYS A 22 -11.24 1.80 -5.24
N ALA A 23 -11.41 0.87 -6.18
CA ALA A 23 -12.71 0.28 -6.46
C ALA A 23 -13.27 -0.48 -5.23
N LEU A 24 -12.43 -1.24 -4.54
CA LEU A 24 -12.80 -1.94 -3.30
C LEU A 24 -13.22 -0.96 -2.19
N GLN A 25 -12.50 0.16 -2.01
CA GLN A 25 -12.89 1.19 -1.03
C GLN A 25 -14.28 1.77 -1.30
N THR A 26 -14.70 1.88 -2.56
CA THR A 26 -16.04 2.34 -2.94
C THR A 26 -17.12 1.28 -2.71
N GLN A 27 -16.80 0.00 -2.93
CA GLN A 27 -17.78 -1.09 -2.95
C GLN A 27 -17.95 -1.79 -1.59
N LEU A 28 -16.93 -1.77 -0.74
CA LEU A 28 -16.97 -2.46 0.55
C LEU A 28 -17.79 -1.66 1.58
N PRO A 29 -18.60 -2.33 2.42
CA PRO A 29 -19.52 -1.66 3.34
C PRO A 29 -18.80 -0.94 4.49
N ASN A 30 -17.60 -1.38 4.85
CA ASN A 30 -16.79 -0.79 5.91
C ASN A 30 -15.62 -0.02 5.29
N PRO A 31 -15.12 1.04 5.92
CA PRO A 31 -13.95 1.76 5.43
C PRO A 31 -12.69 0.87 5.52
N TYR A 32 -11.94 0.79 4.43
CA TYR A 32 -10.64 0.11 4.36
C TYR A 32 -9.52 1.13 4.15
N LEU A 33 -8.45 1.04 4.92
CA LEU A 33 -7.23 1.82 4.70
C LEU A 33 -6.41 1.19 3.58
N HIS A 34 -6.10 1.96 2.54
CA HIS A 34 -5.24 1.53 1.45
C HIS A 34 -3.78 1.83 1.78
N LEU A 35 -2.96 0.78 1.86
CA LEU A 35 -1.52 0.88 2.12
C LEU A 35 -0.75 0.30 0.92
N GLU A 36 0.18 1.09 0.38
CA GLU A 36 1.07 0.68 -0.70
C GLU A 36 2.53 0.86 -0.27
N ILE A 37 3.41 -0.02 -0.75
CA ILE A 37 4.84 0.05 -0.43
C ILE A 37 5.46 1.36 -0.89
N ASP A 38 5.16 1.79 -2.12
CA ASP A 38 5.66 3.04 -2.69
C ASP A 38 5.17 4.24 -1.87
N THR A 39 3.89 4.23 -1.47
CA THR A 39 3.33 5.28 -0.61
C THR A 39 4.08 5.37 0.73
N MET A 40 4.45 4.24 1.34
CA MET A 40 5.25 4.25 2.57
C MET A 40 6.68 4.76 2.33
N VAL A 41 7.34 4.33 1.25
CA VAL A 41 8.70 4.76 0.92
C VAL A 41 8.75 6.27 0.70
N PHE A 42 7.81 6.82 -0.07
CA PHE A 42 7.75 8.26 -0.34
C PHE A 42 7.27 9.10 0.86
N ALA A 43 6.68 8.48 1.88
CA ALA A 43 6.33 9.14 3.13
C ALA A 43 7.52 9.30 4.09
N LEU A 44 8.66 8.64 3.83
CA LEU A 44 9.85 8.76 4.66
C LEU A 44 10.48 10.16 4.58
N PRO A 45 11.19 10.61 5.63
CA PRO A 45 12.00 11.82 5.56
C PRO A 45 12.98 11.77 4.37
N LYS A 46 13.15 12.89 3.65
CA LYS A 46 13.95 12.96 2.40
C LYS A 46 15.35 12.34 2.48
N ARG A 47 15.98 12.36 3.65
CA ARG A 47 17.29 11.72 3.89
C ARG A 47 17.30 10.21 3.60
N TYR A 48 16.12 9.58 3.58
CA TYR A 48 15.90 8.17 3.28
C TYR A 48 15.40 7.92 1.83
N LEU A 49 15.42 8.92 0.95
CA LEU A 49 15.06 8.72 -0.46
C LEU A 49 16.28 8.54 -1.36
N ASN A 50 17.48 8.82 -0.85
CA ASN A 50 18.73 8.68 -1.59
C ASN A 50 19.46 7.37 -1.19
N PRO A 51 19.99 6.61 -2.15
CA PRO A 51 20.82 5.43 -1.86
C PRO A 51 22.19 5.78 -1.23
N PRO A 52 22.85 4.84 -0.53
CA PRO A 52 22.36 3.53 -0.14
C PRO A 52 21.88 3.52 1.33
N LEU A 53 20.66 3.03 1.57
CA LEU A 53 20.18 2.73 2.93
C LEU A 53 20.39 1.26 3.31
N TRP A 54 20.88 0.48 2.35
CA TRP A 54 21.22 -0.93 2.47
C TRP A 54 22.67 -1.04 2.02
N HIS A 55 23.56 -1.16 2.99
CA HIS A 55 24.84 -1.82 2.77
C HIS A 55 24.61 -3.29 3.12
N GLU A 56 24.99 -4.19 2.21
CA GLU A 56 25.23 -5.58 2.60
C GLU A 56 26.28 -5.66 3.70
#